data_AF-A0A420WD98-F1
#
_entry.id   AF-A0A420WD98-F1
#
_cell.length_a   1.000
_cell.length_b   1.000
_cell.length_c   1.000
_cell.angle_alpha   90.00
_cell.angle_beta   90.00
_cell.angle_gamma   90.00
#
_symmetry.space_group_name_H-M   'P 1'
#
loop_
_entity.id
_entity.type
_entity.pdbx_description
1 polymer ?
#
loop_
_entity_poly.entity_id
_entity_poly.type
_entity_poly.pdbx_seq_one_letter_code
_entity_poly.pdbx_strand_id
1 'polypeptide(L)'
;MTNTKHTESDHIPDVGKKVLNEALETAESVEELRAEIIRLKAALAESERRELSTPDESVREAMDESGFWKSCSGCHETNEGASTGWYSFHPFFNCEQGSGCGECGGLGVIWDDTDYEDMVNWMQEQEALKGGE
;
A
#
# COMPACT_ATOMS: atom_id res chain seq x y z
N MET A 1 28.17 -63.33 -44.61
CA MET A 1 27.22 -62.78 -43.62
C MET A 1 28.01 -62.03 -42.57
N THR A 2 28.15 -60.72 -42.69
CA THR A 2 28.47 -59.83 -41.56
C THR A 2 27.88 -58.47 -41.88
N ASN A 3 26.86 -58.11 -41.11
CA ASN A 3 26.02 -56.94 -41.27
C ASN A 3 26.67 -55.79 -40.47
N THR A 4 27.13 -54.76 -41.15
CA THR A 4 27.75 -53.57 -40.53
C THR A 4 26.64 -52.66 -40.02
N LYS A 5 26.50 -52.55 -38.69
CA LYS A 5 25.61 -51.58 -38.04
C LYS A 5 26.18 -50.17 -38.28
N HIS A 6 25.49 -49.35 -39.08
CA HIS A 6 25.67 -47.91 -39.06
C HIS A 6 24.95 -47.32 -37.85
N THR A 7 25.71 -46.73 -36.94
CA THR A 7 25.18 -45.84 -35.91
C THR A 7 24.98 -44.48 -36.57
N GLU A 8 23.73 -44.17 -36.85
CA GLU A 8 23.26 -42.85 -37.29
C GLU A 8 23.44 -41.91 -36.09
N SER A 9 24.60 -41.27 -35.99
CA SER A 9 24.85 -40.26 -34.96
C SER A 9 24.16 -38.98 -35.38
N ASP A 10 23.24 -38.53 -34.53
CA ASP A 10 22.48 -37.28 -34.58
C ASP A 10 23.31 -36.09 -35.10
N HIS A 11 23.24 -35.84 -36.40
CA HIS A 11 23.82 -34.66 -37.02
C HIS A 11 22.75 -33.59 -37.06
N ILE A 12 22.60 -32.82 -35.98
CA ILE A 12 21.87 -31.56 -36.04
C ILE A 12 22.59 -30.70 -37.08
N PRO A 13 21.96 -30.34 -38.21
CA PRO A 13 22.60 -29.55 -39.25
C PRO A 13 23.12 -28.24 -38.64
N ASP A 14 24.23 -27.72 -39.16
CA ASP A 14 24.93 -26.52 -38.67
C ASP A 14 23.99 -25.32 -38.45
N VAL A 15 22.96 -25.21 -39.28
CA VAL A 15 21.87 -24.24 -39.17
C VAL A 15 21.08 -24.37 -37.86
N GLY A 16 20.80 -25.59 -37.40
CA GLY A 16 20.11 -25.86 -36.13
C GLY A 16 20.93 -25.44 -34.91
N LYS A 17 22.26 -25.58 -34.95
CA LYS A 17 23.15 -25.10 -33.88
C LYS A 17 23.19 -23.58 -33.81
N LYS A 18 23.20 -22.91 -34.97
CA LYS A 18 23.16 -21.44 -35.05
C LYS A 18 21.87 -20.88 -34.44
N VAL A 19 20.71 -21.44 -34.81
CA VAL A 19 19.41 -21.00 -34.28
C VAL A 19 19.30 -21.23 -32.77
N LEU A 20 19.86 -22.33 -32.26
CA LEU A 20 19.89 -22.60 -30.81
C LEU A 20 20.74 -21.59 -30.03
N ASN A 21 21.89 -21.17 -30.58
CA ASN A 21 22.73 -20.15 -29.93
C ASN A 21 22.05 -18.78 -29.95
N GLU A 22 21.46 -18.37 -31.08
CA GLU A 22 20.71 -17.11 -31.16
C GLU A 22 19.53 -17.10 -30.17
N ALA A 23 18.80 -18.23 -30.05
CA ALA A 23 17.72 -18.38 -29.08
C ALA A 23 18.22 -18.27 -27.62
N LEU A 24 19.39 -18.85 -27.31
CA LEU A 24 20.00 -18.78 -25.99
C LEU A 24 20.42 -17.34 -25.64
N GLU A 25 21.06 -16.64 -26.57
CA GLU A 25 21.45 -15.23 -26.40
C GLU A 25 20.24 -14.32 -26.17
N THR A 26 19.13 -14.54 -26.92
CA THR A 26 17.88 -13.82 -26.65
C THR A 26 17.26 -14.16 -25.30
N ALA A 27 17.36 -15.43 -24.85
CA ALA A 27 16.83 -15.82 -23.54
C ALA A 27 17.61 -15.16 -22.39
N GLU A 28 18.94 -15.10 -22.49
CA GLU A 28 19.80 -14.38 -21.54
C GLU A 28 19.45 -12.89 -21.50
N SER A 29 19.27 -12.26 -22.66
CA SER A 29 18.86 -10.85 -22.76
C SER A 29 17.49 -10.58 -22.13
N VAL A 30 16.54 -11.53 -22.23
CA VAL A 30 15.21 -11.42 -21.59
C VAL A 30 15.30 -11.50 -20.07
N GLU A 31 16.16 -12.36 -19.53
CA GLU A 31 16.37 -12.46 -18.09
C GLU A 31 17.04 -11.20 -17.51
N GLU A 32 17.98 -10.60 -18.24
CA GLU A 32 18.56 -9.29 -17.86
C GLU A 32 17.49 -8.19 -17.82
N LEU A 33 16.63 -8.12 -18.84
CA LEU A 33 15.52 -7.17 -18.87
C LEU A 33 14.52 -7.39 -17.74
N ARG A 34 14.24 -8.64 -17.37
CA ARG A 34 13.38 -8.97 -16.22
C ARG A 34 13.99 -8.49 -14.91
N ALA A 35 15.29 -8.71 -14.72
CA ALA A 35 16.00 -8.24 -13.54
C ALA A 35 15.95 -6.70 -13.43
N GLU A 36 16.12 -6.00 -14.54
CA GLU A 36 16.07 -4.54 -14.56
C GLU A 36 14.64 -4.02 -14.30
N ILE A 37 13.60 -4.66 -14.85
CA ILE A 37 12.21 -4.34 -14.52
C ILE A 37 11.93 -4.49 -13.02
N ILE A 38 12.47 -5.53 -12.37
CA ILE A 38 12.31 -5.73 -10.92
C ILE A 38 12.95 -4.57 -10.15
N ARG A 39 14.16 -4.14 -10.53
CA ARG A 39 14.84 -3.01 -9.90
C ARG A 39 14.09 -1.69 -10.09
N LEU A 40 13.65 -1.41 -11.31
CA LEU A 40 12.89 -0.20 -11.63
C LEU A 40 11.54 -0.18 -10.88
N LYS A 41 10.88 -1.33 -10.74
CA LYS A 41 9.67 -1.44 -9.91
C LYS A 41 9.94 -1.15 -8.44
N ALA A 42 11.05 -1.65 -7.89
CA ALA A 42 11.43 -1.37 -6.51
C ALA A 42 11.75 0.13 -6.31
N ALA A 43 12.47 0.75 -7.25
CA ALA A 43 12.77 2.17 -7.22
C ALA A 43 11.50 3.04 -7.37
N LEU A 44 10.56 2.63 -8.22
CA LEU A 44 9.27 3.31 -8.38
C LEU A 44 8.45 3.24 -7.09
N ALA A 45 8.33 2.06 -6.48
CA ALA A 45 7.64 1.88 -5.20
C ALA A 45 8.27 2.73 -4.08
N GLU A 46 9.61 2.91 -4.09
CA GLU A 46 10.29 3.79 -3.15
C GLU A 46 10.03 5.28 -3.45
N SER A 47 9.96 5.67 -4.72
CA SER A 47 9.61 7.04 -5.10
C SER A 47 8.16 7.40 -4.77
N GLU A 48 7.21 6.50 -4.99
CA GLU A 48 5.79 6.68 -4.63
C GLU A 48 5.64 6.79 -3.10
N ARG A 49 6.39 6.00 -2.34
CA ARG A 49 6.45 6.12 -0.87
C ARG A 49 6.97 7.49 -0.42
N ARG A 50 7.89 8.08 -1.19
CA ARG A 50 8.45 9.42 -0.91
C ARG A 50 7.49 10.56 -1.26
N GLU A 51 6.61 10.36 -2.23
CA GLU A 51 5.54 11.32 -2.56
C GLU A 51 4.38 11.30 -1.56
N LEU A 52 4.18 10.20 -0.82
CA LEU A 52 3.30 10.16 0.35
C LEU A 52 3.99 10.72 1.60
N SER A 53 4.50 11.95 1.52
CA SER A 53 5.19 12.58 2.64
C SER A 53 4.22 12.95 3.77
N THR A 54 4.67 12.78 5.01
CA THR A 54 4.03 13.39 6.17
C THR A 54 3.81 14.89 5.93
N PRO A 55 2.72 15.50 6.43
CA PRO A 55 2.52 16.93 6.29
C PRO A 55 3.71 17.66 6.93
N ASP A 56 4.11 18.80 6.36
CA ASP A 56 5.12 19.66 6.98
C ASP A 56 4.69 20.08 8.38
N GLU A 57 5.64 20.35 9.26
CA GLU A 57 5.36 20.63 10.68
C GLU A 57 4.36 21.77 10.88
N SER A 58 4.43 22.83 10.06
CA SER A 58 3.47 23.95 10.13
C SER A 58 2.03 23.54 9.80
N VAL A 59 1.86 22.53 8.93
CA VAL A 59 0.53 21.98 8.60
C VAL A 59 0.05 21.11 9.77
N ARG A 60 0.95 20.35 10.40
CA ARG A 60 0.61 19.54 11.58
C ARG A 60 0.20 20.40 12.76
N GLU A 61 0.95 21.46 13.07
CA GLU A 61 0.62 22.42 14.13
C GLU A 61 -0.75 23.06 13.88
N ALA A 62 -1.04 23.51 12.65
CA ALA A 62 -2.34 24.07 12.31
C ALA A 62 -3.50 23.06 12.41
N MET A 63 -3.22 21.78 12.12
CA MET A 63 -4.19 20.71 12.29
C MET A 63 -4.48 20.48 13.77
N ASP A 64 -3.44 20.31 14.60
CA ASP A 64 -3.57 20.04 16.04
C ASP A 64 -4.34 21.15 16.80
N GLU A 65 -4.31 22.40 16.31
CA GLU A 65 -5.08 23.51 16.90
C GLU A 65 -6.58 23.49 16.58
N SER A 66 -7.01 22.75 15.54
CA SER A 66 -8.37 22.88 14.97
C SER A 66 -9.12 21.56 14.77
N GLY A 67 -8.47 20.43 15.05
CA GLY A 67 -9.09 19.11 14.96
C GLY A 67 -8.11 18.03 14.54
N PHE A 68 -8.64 16.88 14.13
CA PHE A 68 -7.81 15.82 13.57
C PHE A 68 -8.59 14.96 12.58
N TRP A 69 -7.87 14.27 11.70
CA TRP A 69 -8.48 13.26 10.85
C TRP A 69 -8.70 11.97 11.63
N LYS A 70 -9.92 11.44 11.57
CA LYS A 70 -10.28 10.12 12.09
C LYS A 70 -10.73 9.21 10.96
N SER A 71 -10.50 7.92 11.12
CA SER A 71 -11.05 6.90 10.22
C SER A 71 -12.58 6.99 10.19
N CYS A 72 -13.16 6.90 8.99
CA CYS A 72 -14.62 6.91 8.85
C CYS A 72 -15.20 5.59 9.39
N SER A 73 -16.04 5.67 10.42
CA SER A 73 -16.68 4.51 11.04
C SER A 73 -17.62 3.73 10.10
N GLY A 74 -18.11 4.36 9.03
CA GLY A 74 -18.99 3.73 8.05
C GLY A 74 -18.27 2.88 7.00
N CYS A 75 -16.94 3.00 6.85
CA CYS A 75 -16.17 2.25 5.84
C CYS A 75 -14.81 1.74 6.32
N HIS A 76 -14.42 2.05 7.56
CA HIS A 76 -13.24 1.50 8.20
C HIS A 76 -13.66 0.48 9.25
N GLU A 77 -13.18 -0.75 9.10
CA GLU A 77 -13.52 -1.87 9.98
C GLU A 77 -12.73 -1.75 11.30
N THR A 78 -13.43 -1.38 12.37
CA THR A 78 -12.92 -1.40 13.74
C THR A 78 -13.57 -2.54 14.52
N ASN A 79 -12.79 -3.41 15.15
CA ASN A 79 -13.31 -4.38 16.13
C ASN A 79 -12.93 -3.91 17.54
N GLU A 80 -13.94 -3.67 18.38
CA GLU A 80 -13.75 -3.22 19.78
C GLU A 80 -12.88 -1.95 19.92
N GLY A 81 -12.93 -1.05 18.94
CA GLY A 81 -12.13 0.18 18.91
C GLY A 81 -10.67 -0.02 18.47
N ALA A 82 -10.24 -1.25 18.21
CA ALA A 82 -8.98 -1.54 17.55
C ALA A 82 -9.18 -1.60 16.03
N SER A 83 -8.26 -0.98 15.29
CA SER A 83 -8.20 -1.13 13.83
C SER A 83 -7.94 -2.61 13.51
N THR A 84 -8.95 -3.27 12.94
CA THR A 84 -8.84 -4.65 12.43
C THR A 84 -8.84 -4.71 10.91
N GLY A 85 -8.94 -3.54 10.28
CA GLY A 85 -8.96 -3.40 8.84
C GLY A 85 -7.63 -3.77 8.19
N TRP A 86 -7.72 -4.15 6.91
CA TRP A 86 -6.57 -4.32 6.02
C TRP A 86 -5.91 -3.00 5.61
N TYR A 87 -6.54 -1.87 5.94
CA TYR A 87 -6.09 -0.56 5.50
C TYR A 87 -4.85 -0.12 6.27
N SER A 88 -3.80 0.23 5.52
CA SER A 88 -2.56 0.71 6.10
C SER A 88 -2.74 2.11 6.70
N PHE A 89 -2.00 2.39 7.76
CA PHE A 89 -1.89 3.73 8.34
C PHE A 89 -1.45 4.74 7.27
N HIS A 90 -2.16 5.85 7.15
CA HIS A 90 -1.90 6.89 6.15
C HIS A 90 -1.15 8.06 6.79
N PRO A 91 0.14 8.29 6.48
CA PRO A 91 0.98 9.30 7.17
C PRO A 91 0.45 10.73 7.10
N PHE A 92 -0.25 11.08 6.02
CA PHE A 92 -0.87 12.40 5.87
C PHE A 92 -2.07 12.62 6.80
N PHE A 93 -2.91 11.59 6.96
CA PHE A 93 -4.11 11.68 7.80
C PHE A 93 -3.85 11.27 9.24
N ASN A 94 -2.68 10.69 9.53
CA ASN A 94 -2.32 10.20 10.86
C ASN A 94 -3.33 9.19 11.44
N CYS A 95 -4.03 8.46 10.56
CA CYS A 95 -4.98 7.38 10.89
C CYS A 95 -5.09 6.38 9.73
N GLU A 96 -5.78 5.26 9.93
CA GLU A 96 -6.09 4.33 8.84
C GLU A 96 -7.19 4.89 7.93
N GLN A 97 -6.92 4.92 6.62
CA GLN A 97 -7.89 5.39 5.62
C GLN A 97 -8.77 4.23 5.16
N GLY A 98 -10.08 4.30 5.41
CA GLY A 98 -11.05 3.30 4.95
C GLY A 98 -11.27 3.33 3.43
N SER A 99 -12.18 2.47 2.92
CA SER A 99 -12.48 2.39 1.47
C SER A 99 -13.22 3.59 0.89
N GLY A 100 -13.78 4.46 1.73
CA GLY A 100 -14.66 5.55 1.32
C GLY A 100 -16.12 5.12 1.14
N CYS A 101 -17.04 5.89 1.72
CA CYS A 101 -18.48 5.72 1.59
C CYS A 101 -19.20 7.08 1.51
N GLY A 102 -20.53 7.07 1.43
CA GLY A 102 -21.33 8.30 1.38
C GLY A 102 -21.17 9.22 2.59
N GLU A 103 -20.86 8.68 3.78
CA GLU A 103 -20.71 9.46 5.01
C GLU A 103 -19.47 10.34 5.00
N CYS A 104 -18.36 9.84 4.44
CA CYS A 104 -17.10 10.57 4.32
C CYS A 104 -16.86 11.17 2.92
N GLY A 105 -17.88 11.20 2.07
CA GLY A 105 -17.75 11.69 0.69
C GLY A 105 -16.77 10.90 -0.17
N GLY A 106 -16.48 9.64 0.19
CA GLY A 106 -15.55 8.76 -0.52
C GLY A 106 -14.09 8.85 -0.09
N LEU A 107 -13.74 9.66 0.92
CA LEU A 107 -12.34 9.84 1.35
C LEU A 107 -11.82 8.73 2.28
N GLY A 108 -12.71 8.04 3.00
CA GLY A 108 -12.33 7.02 3.99
C GLY A 108 -11.93 7.57 5.36
N VAL A 109 -11.88 8.90 5.50
CA VAL A 109 -11.56 9.64 6.73
C VAL A 109 -12.51 10.84 6.88
N ILE A 110 -12.65 11.33 8.11
CA ILE A 110 -13.50 12.48 8.46
C ILE A 110 -12.67 13.45 9.31
N TRP A 111 -12.88 14.76 9.13
CA TRP A 111 -12.32 15.78 10.00
C TRP A 111 -13.15 15.90 11.27
N ASP A 112 -12.52 15.75 12.43
CA ASP A 112 -13.15 15.91 13.73
C ASP A 112 -12.69 17.24 14.34
N ASP A 113 -13.59 18.21 14.36
CA ASP A 113 -13.41 19.54 14.96
C ASP A 113 -14.13 19.66 16.31
N THR A 114 -14.49 18.54 16.93
CA THR A 114 -15.17 18.53 18.23
C THR A 114 -14.24 19.09 19.30
N ASP A 115 -14.70 20.10 20.04
CA ASP A 115 -14.04 20.56 21.25
C ASP A 115 -14.31 19.57 22.40
N TYR A 116 -13.38 18.62 22.57
CA TYR A 116 -13.48 17.59 23.60
C TYR A 116 -13.34 18.16 25.01
N GLU A 117 -12.67 19.30 25.19
CA GLU A 117 -12.56 19.93 26.52
C GLU A 117 -13.91 20.52 26.95
N ASP A 118 -14.57 21.27 26.06
CA ASP A 118 -15.91 21.81 26.31
C ASP A 118 -16.92 20.69 26.58
N MET A 119 -16.87 19.60 25.79
CA MET A 119 -17.74 18.44 25.99
C MET A 119 -17.53 17.78 27.36
N VAL A 120 -16.28 17.63 27.80
CA VAL A 120 -15.95 17.09 29.13
C VAL A 120 -16.45 17.99 30.25
N ASN A 121 -16.24 19.30 30.12
CA ASN A 121 -16.71 20.29 31.11
C ASN A 121 -18.24 20.23 31.24
N TRP A 122 -18.96 20.21 30.11
CA TRP A 122 -20.40 20.07 30.10
C TRP A 122 -20.88 18.78 30.78
N MET A 123 -20.24 17.63 30.50
CA MET A 123 -20.61 16.36 31.14
C MET A 123 -20.43 16.40 32.67
N GLN A 124 -19.32 16.97 33.15
CA GLN A 124 -19.06 17.10 34.59
C GLN A 124 -20.10 17.99 35.29
N GLU A 125 -20.52 19.09 34.66
CA GLU A 125 -21.59 19.94 35.17
C GLU A 125 -22.92 19.20 35.27
N GLN A 126 -23.26 18.40 34.25
CA GLN A 126 -24.50 17.60 34.26
C GLN A 126 -24.47 16.49 35.33
N GLU A 127 -23.32 15.87 35.58
CA GLU A 127 -23.15 14.87 36.64
C GLU A 127 -23.29 15.51 38.04
N ALA A 128 -22.70 16.69 38.25
CA ALA A 128 -22.84 17.43 39.50
C ALA A 128 -24.30 17.83 39.80
N LEU A 129 -25.10 18.10 38.76
CA LEU A 129 -26.54 18.38 38.90
C LEU A 129 -27.37 17.14 39.24
N LYS A 130 -26.97 15.95 38.75
CA LYS A 130 -27.69 14.69 38.99
C LYS A 130 -27.28 13.98 40.28
N GLY A 131 -26.08 14.22 40.80
CA GLY A 131 -25.57 13.61 42.03
C GLY A 131 -26.08 14.25 43.34
N GLY A 132 -26.99 15.22 43.26
CA GLY A 132 -27.52 15.97 44.40
C GLY A 132 -28.91 15.56 44.90
N GLU A 133 -29.45 14.40 44.49
CA GLU A 133 -30.71 13.81 44.99
C GLU A 133 -30.48 12.74 46.07
#